data_AF-A0A418UPW2-F1
#
_entry.id   AF-A0A418UPW2-F1
#
_cell.length_a   1.000
_cell.length_b   1.000
_cell.length_c   1.000
_cell.angle_alpha   90.00
_cell.angle_beta   90.00
_cell.angle_gamma   90.00
#
_symmetry.space_group_name_H-M   'P 1'
#
loop_
_entity.id
_entity.type
_entity.pdbx_description
1 polymer ?
#
loop_
_entity_poly.entity_id
_entity_poly.type
_entity_poly.pdbx_seq_one_letter_code
_entity_poly.pdbx_strand_id
1 'polypeptide(L)'
;SALGNPLAAGPAAAGLASLAATYQALRAEVHHAATQAATTLGTASPPSSQDGSQAAGSGGGGGGTGGAGAGGDWDDDTAPLDDRDIAWIRRQADGNVSWPDVDQATIGDCYLLATLQAYSDTEEGRQALRDQVRWEESQNAFVVTFHDGDQEVEITVRDYYTSGNQGAPSIINIYERAYADYLKDHTSNNTLAGGWPGDTMRDITGRDATHVDTRGGEGLLGWAVFWDDDSYTDQEWEQISEASAKGLPVVASTTSSEVARNALADTNRNGRLDPGDSRGDYPVVHDHVYTVVSVDDEYVTLYNPWAHNDATGGGESGGLIRMTREDYERCFPDTHIGEIP
;
A
#
# COMPACT_ATOMS: atom_id res chain seq x y z
N SER A 1 18.23 47.20 -15.69
CA SER A 1 18.40 46.46 -14.44
C SER A 1 17.22 46.69 -13.54
N ALA A 2 16.34 45.70 -13.44
CA ALA A 2 15.31 45.64 -12.42
C ALA A 2 15.44 44.26 -11.77
N LEU A 3 16.11 44.23 -10.63
CA LEU A 3 16.11 43.09 -9.72
C LEU A 3 14.69 42.96 -9.17
N GLY A 4 14.02 41.84 -9.47
CA GLY A 4 12.75 41.48 -8.87
C GLY A 4 12.93 41.30 -7.36
N ASN A 5 12.03 41.88 -6.58
CA ASN A 5 12.08 41.92 -5.13
C ASN A 5 11.84 40.50 -4.54
N PRO A 6 12.81 39.88 -3.85
CA PRO A 6 12.69 38.51 -3.33
C PRO A 6 11.72 38.38 -2.13
N LEU A 7 11.12 39.49 -1.67
CA LEU A 7 10.22 39.50 -0.51
C LEU A 7 8.74 39.25 -0.84
N ALA A 8 8.38 39.04 -2.11
CA ALA A 8 6.99 38.75 -2.52
C ALA A 8 6.67 37.25 -2.63
N ALA A 9 7.66 36.36 -2.52
CA ALA A 9 7.47 34.90 -2.67
C ALA A 9 6.96 34.21 -1.40
N GLY A 10 7.37 34.68 -0.21
CA GLY A 10 6.99 34.07 1.08
C GLY A 10 5.48 34.05 1.40
N PRO A 11 4.71 35.13 1.15
CA PRO A 11 3.28 35.14 1.46
C PRO A 11 2.44 34.26 0.51
N ALA A 12 2.89 34.07 -0.73
CA ALA A 12 2.20 33.24 -1.71
C ALA A 12 2.37 31.74 -1.44
N ALA A 13 3.59 31.33 -1.06
CA ALA A 13 3.88 29.94 -0.66
C ALA A 13 3.12 29.54 0.62
N ALA A 14 3.07 30.42 1.62
CA ALA A 14 2.31 30.17 2.85
C ALA A 14 0.78 30.07 2.59
N GLY A 15 0.26 30.83 1.63
CA GLY A 15 -1.15 30.76 1.22
C GLY A 15 -1.52 29.43 0.54
N LEU A 16 -0.63 28.90 -0.29
CA LEU A 16 -0.81 27.61 -0.97
C LEU A 16 -0.70 26.42 0.00
N ALA A 17 0.26 26.44 0.93
CA ALA A 17 0.39 25.41 1.96
C ALA A 17 -0.85 25.33 2.87
N SER A 18 -1.40 26.48 3.28
CA SER A 18 -2.65 26.55 4.05
C SER A 18 -3.86 25.98 3.29
N LEU A 19 -3.92 26.24 1.97
CA LEU A 19 -4.99 25.69 1.12
C LEU A 19 -4.85 24.18 0.92
N ALA A 20 -3.63 23.67 0.75
CA ALA A 20 -3.37 22.23 0.64
C ALA A 20 -3.72 21.49 1.94
N ALA A 21 -3.29 22.01 3.10
CA ALA A 21 -3.64 21.44 4.40
C ALA A 21 -5.15 21.46 4.67
N THR A 22 -5.83 22.56 4.31
CA THR A 22 -7.29 22.66 4.43
C THR A 22 -8.00 21.67 3.50
N TYR A 23 -7.49 21.48 2.27
CA TYR A 23 -8.02 20.52 1.32
C TYR A 23 -7.83 19.08 1.79
N GLN A 24 -6.68 18.71 2.33
CA GLN A 24 -6.45 17.38 2.89
C GLN A 24 -7.31 17.09 4.12
N ALA A 25 -7.50 18.08 5.00
CA ALA A 25 -8.41 17.96 6.13
C ALA A 25 -9.87 17.74 5.67
N LEU A 26 -10.31 18.49 4.65
CA LEU A 26 -11.64 18.30 4.04
C LEU A 26 -11.79 16.95 3.36
N ARG A 27 -10.76 16.48 2.63
CA ARG A 27 -10.76 15.17 1.97
C ARG A 27 -10.85 14.05 3.01
N ALA A 28 -10.05 14.10 4.07
CA ALA A 28 -10.10 13.15 5.17
C ALA A 28 -11.47 13.14 5.86
N GLU A 29 -12.08 14.31 6.07
CA GLU A 29 -13.42 14.42 6.67
C GLU A 29 -14.52 13.87 5.75
N VAL A 30 -14.43 14.11 4.43
CA VAL A 30 -15.35 13.53 3.44
C VAL A 30 -15.19 12.03 3.34
N HIS A 31 -13.97 11.50 3.32
CA HIS A 31 -13.73 10.05 3.35
C HIS A 31 -14.28 9.43 4.64
N HIS A 32 -14.03 10.04 5.79
CA HIS A 32 -14.58 9.57 7.06
C HIS A 32 -16.12 9.59 7.08
N ALA A 33 -16.73 10.63 6.54
CA ALA A 33 -18.19 10.72 6.39
C ALA A 33 -18.74 9.66 5.42
N ALA A 34 -18.04 9.37 4.32
CA ALA A 34 -18.41 8.34 3.35
C ALA A 34 -18.31 6.93 3.97
N THR A 35 -17.23 6.64 4.70
CA THR A 35 -17.03 5.37 5.42
C THR A 35 -18.07 5.17 6.52
N GLN A 36 -18.41 6.22 7.29
CA GLN A 36 -19.49 6.16 8.26
C GLN A 36 -20.86 5.94 7.59
N ALA A 37 -21.14 6.62 6.47
CA ALA A 37 -22.38 6.43 5.73
C ALA A 37 -22.50 4.99 5.18
N ALA A 38 -21.41 4.42 4.65
CA ALA A 38 -21.36 3.04 4.18
C ALA A 38 -21.56 2.03 5.31
N THR A 39 -20.96 2.27 6.49
CA THR A 39 -21.15 1.45 7.70
C THR A 39 -22.60 1.50 8.19
N THR A 40 -23.20 2.71 8.20
CA THR A 40 -24.59 2.90 8.63
C THR A 40 -25.57 2.23 7.65
N LEU A 41 -25.30 2.27 6.35
CA LEU A 41 -26.10 1.56 5.34
C LEU A 41 -25.92 0.03 5.40
N GLY A 42 -24.73 -0.46 5.76
CA GLY A 42 -24.44 -1.87 6.00
C GLY A 42 -25.15 -2.47 7.22
N THR A 43 -25.53 -1.64 8.21
CA THR A 43 -26.27 -2.09 9.40
C THR A 43 -27.77 -2.34 9.15
N ALA A 44 -28.29 -2.02 7.95
CA ALA A 44 -29.67 -2.27 7.56
C ALA A 44 -29.84 -3.62 6.83
N SER A 45 -29.55 -4.73 7.51
CA SER A 45 -29.95 -6.09 7.09
C SER A 45 -30.70 -6.81 8.22
N PRO A 46 -31.70 -7.66 7.91
CA PRO A 46 -32.73 -8.15 8.85
C PRO A 46 -32.21 -9.18 9.87
N PRO A 47 -32.96 -9.49 10.94
CA PRO A 47 -32.40 -10.08 12.15
C PRO A 47 -32.31 -11.61 12.15
N SER A 48 -31.40 -12.08 13.02
CA SER A 48 -31.36 -13.34 13.77
C SER A 48 -30.82 -14.60 13.08
N SER A 49 -29.78 -15.17 13.67
CA SER A 49 -29.92 -16.34 14.54
C SER A 49 -28.66 -16.57 15.38
N GLN A 50 -28.82 -16.53 16.70
CA GLN A 50 -27.90 -17.17 17.64
C GLN A 50 -27.87 -18.67 17.35
N ASP A 51 -26.71 -19.23 17.02
CA ASP A 51 -26.32 -20.53 17.54
C ASP A 51 -24.81 -20.65 17.61
N GLY A 52 -24.32 -21.28 18.67
CA GLY A 52 -22.92 -21.23 19.07
C GLY A 52 -22.04 -22.25 18.38
N SER A 53 -20.79 -21.87 18.11
CA SER A 53 -19.68 -22.80 17.97
C SER A 53 -18.40 -22.18 18.51
N GLN A 54 -18.15 -22.55 19.76
CA GLN A 54 -16.90 -22.80 20.48
C GLN A 54 -15.58 -22.31 19.86
N ALA A 55 -14.84 -21.63 20.73
CA ALA A 55 -13.45 -21.21 20.61
C ALA A 55 -12.46 -22.35 20.32
N ALA A 56 -11.51 -22.05 19.44
CA ALA A 56 -10.14 -22.55 19.47
C ALA A 56 -9.29 -21.30 19.13
N GLY A 57 -8.43 -20.77 20.00
CA GLY A 57 -7.40 -21.44 20.76
C GLY A 57 -6.09 -20.78 20.34
N SER A 58 -5.84 -19.57 20.84
CA SER A 58 -4.62 -18.81 20.56
C SER A 58 -3.41 -19.55 21.14
N GLY A 59 -2.55 -20.03 20.26
CA GLY A 59 -1.21 -20.51 20.60
C GLY A 59 -0.20 -19.41 20.27
N GLY A 60 0.27 -18.70 21.28
CA GLY A 60 1.39 -17.78 21.16
C GLY A 60 2.74 -18.49 21.18
N GLY A 61 3.73 -17.82 20.61
CA GLY A 61 5.16 -18.14 20.69
C GLY A 61 5.78 -18.24 19.30
N GLY A 62 6.81 -17.51 18.92
CA GLY A 62 7.65 -16.56 19.65
C GLY A 62 8.59 -15.89 18.66
N GLY A 63 9.25 -14.82 19.11
CA GLY A 63 10.07 -13.94 18.29
C GLY A 63 11.12 -14.67 17.44
N GLY A 64 11.19 -14.26 16.19
CA GLY A 64 12.25 -14.60 15.26
C GLY A 64 12.46 -13.41 14.33
N THR A 65 13.60 -12.74 14.47
CA THR A 65 14.15 -11.85 13.45
C THR A 65 14.42 -12.72 12.21
N GLY A 66 13.50 -12.73 11.26
CA GLY A 66 13.60 -13.48 10.01
C GLY A 66 14.26 -12.64 8.94
N GLY A 67 15.58 -12.73 8.83
CA GLY A 67 16.30 -12.19 7.69
C GLY A 67 15.90 -12.89 6.40
N ALA A 68 15.80 -12.12 5.31
CA ALA A 68 15.65 -12.67 3.96
C ALA A 68 16.77 -13.69 3.69
N GLY A 69 16.37 -14.93 3.42
CA GLY A 69 17.30 -16.03 3.24
C GLY A 69 16.60 -17.29 2.73
N ALA A 70 16.63 -17.43 1.41
CA ALA A 70 16.60 -18.69 0.67
C ALA A 70 15.30 -19.53 0.67
N GLY A 71 14.60 -19.49 -0.48
CA GLY A 71 13.93 -20.61 -1.16
C GLY A 71 13.47 -21.80 -0.31
N GLY A 72 12.53 -21.57 0.60
CA GLY A 72 11.70 -22.63 1.17
C GLY A 72 10.39 -22.75 0.40
N ASP A 73 9.83 -23.95 0.32
CA ASP A 73 8.46 -24.20 -0.14
C ASP A 73 7.53 -23.17 0.54
N TRP A 74 7.13 -22.15 -0.22
CA TRP A 74 5.97 -21.35 0.16
C TRP A 74 4.78 -22.29 0.02
N ASP A 75 3.95 -22.41 1.05
CA ASP A 75 2.71 -23.19 0.93
C ASP A 75 1.83 -22.45 -0.09
N ASP A 76 1.98 -22.82 -1.37
CA ASP A 76 1.17 -22.42 -2.53
C ASP A 76 -0.25 -23.01 -2.42
N ASP A 77 -0.70 -23.37 -1.23
CA ASP A 77 -1.99 -23.98 -0.97
C ASP A 77 -3.10 -23.02 -1.37
N THR A 78 -3.81 -23.38 -2.44
CA THR A 78 -4.98 -22.65 -2.90
C THR A 78 -6.27 -23.30 -2.41
N ALA A 79 -7.28 -22.45 -2.21
CA ALA A 79 -8.66 -22.87 -2.00
C ALA A 79 -9.52 -22.40 -3.18
N PRO A 80 -10.44 -23.24 -3.68
CA PRO A 80 -11.39 -22.81 -4.71
C PRO A 80 -12.32 -21.75 -4.13
N LEU A 81 -12.71 -20.78 -4.97
CA LEU A 81 -13.75 -19.82 -4.62
C LEU A 81 -15.11 -20.52 -4.54
N ASP A 82 -15.83 -20.30 -3.46
CA ASP A 82 -17.21 -20.78 -3.35
C ASP A 82 -18.23 -19.75 -3.89
N ASP A 83 -19.51 -20.13 -3.96
CA ASP A 83 -20.58 -19.25 -4.47
C ASP A 83 -20.72 -17.94 -3.68
N ARG A 84 -20.38 -17.96 -2.38
CA ARG A 84 -20.43 -16.78 -1.51
C ARG A 84 -19.25 -15.86 -1.79
N ASP A 85 -18.06 -16.42 -1.94
CA ASP A 85 -16.85 -15.67 -2.31
C ASP A 85 -17.06 -14.98 -3.66
N ILE A 86 -17.53 -15.73 -4.67
CA ILE A 86 -17.84 -15.22 -6.01
C ILE A 86 -18.85 -14.07 -5.92
N ALA A 87 -19.98 -14.26 -5.23
CA ALA A 87 -21.00 -13.21 -5.12
C ALA A 87 -20.49 -11.96 -4.40
N TRP A 88 -19.62 -12.12 -3.40
CA TRP A 88 -19.04 -11.02 -2.65
C TRP A 88 -18.02 -10.23 -3.49
N ILE A 89 -17.06 -10.91 -4.12
CA ILE A 89 -16.02 -10.28 -4.94
C ILE A 89 -16.62 -9.64 -6.18
N ARG A 90 -17.67 -10.21 -6.79
CA ARG A 90 -18.41 -9.55 -7.88
C ARG A 90 -18.95 -8.19 -7.47
N ARG A 91 -19.50 -8.06 -6.26
CA ARG A 91 -19.96 -6.75 -5.78
C ARG A 91 -18.83 -5.75 -5.60
N GLN A 92 -17.62 -6.21 -5.28
CA GLN A 92 -16.43 -5.35 -5.19
C GLN A 92 -15.99 -4.88 -6.57
N ALA A 93 -15.90 -5.79 -7.55
CA ALA A 93 -15.57 -5.50 -8.94
C ALA A 93 -16.59 -4.55 -9.59
N ASP A 94 -17.88 -4.77 -9.34
CA ASP A 94 -18.98 -3.92 -9.85
C ASP A 94 -19.07 -2.54 -9.15
N GLY A 95 -18.19 -2.24 -8.19
CA GLY A 95 -18.19 -0.97 -7.45
C GLY A 95 -19.33 -0.80 -6.45
N ASN A 96 -20.05 -1.87 -6.12
CA ASN A 96 -21.17 -1.84 -5.18
C ASN A 96 -20.72 -1.84 -3.70
N VAL A 97 -19.51 -2.32 -3.42
CA VAL A 97 -18.88 -2.34 -2.09
C VAL A 97 -17.36 -2.14 -2.21
N SER A 98 -16.73 -1.68 -1.13
CA SER A 98 -15.27 -1.69 -1.00
C SER A 98 -14.75 -3.07 -0.58
N TRP A 99 -13.44 -3.26 -0.62
CA TRP A 99 -12.70 -4.35 -0.01
C TRP A 99 -11.92 -3.86 1.23
N PRO A 100 -11.51 -4.78 2.14
CA PRO A 100 -10.67 -4.43 3.28
C PRO A 100 -9.25 -4.05 2.86
N ASP A 101 -8.52 -3.40 3.77
CA ASP A 101 -7.08 -3.18 3.65
C ASP A 101 -6.32 -4.51 3.57
N VAL A 102 -5.12 -4.47 3.01
CA VAL A 102 -4.28 -5.65 2.83
C VAL A 102 -3.73 -6.15 4.17
N ASP A 103 -3.66 -7.47 4.31
CA ASP A 103 -3.10 -8.18 5.47
C ASP A 103 -2.32 -9.38 4.96
N GLN A 104 -1.06 -9.14 4.62
CA GLN A 104 -0.16 -10.14 4.07
C GLN A 104 0.19 -11.20 5.12
N ALA A 105 0.02 -12.47 4.76
CA ALA A 105 0.56 -13.57 5.55
C ALA A 105 1.97 -13.98 5.09
N THR A 106 2.14 -15.22 4.62
CA THR A 106 3.47 -15.84 4.52
C THR A 106 4.09 -15.74 3.13
N ILE A 107 3.34 -15.36 2.11
CA ILE A 107 3.88 -15.16 0.76
C ILE A 107 4.74 -13.89 0.75
N GLY A 108 5.95 -13.95 0.19
CA GLY A 108 6.92 -12.85 0.16
C GLY A 108 6.65 -11.77 -0.91
N ASP A 109 5.40 -11.34 -1.07
CA ASP A 109 4.91 -10.46 -2.14
C ASP A 109 4.51 -9.06 -1.65
N CYS A 110 5.21 -8.54 -0.64
CA CYS A 110 4.91 -7.25 -0.04
C CYS A 110 4.87 -6.10 -1.06
N TYR A 111 5.71 -6.17 -2.09
CA TYR A 111 5.72 -5.22 -3.20
C TYR A 111 4.39 -5.17 -3.96
N LEU A 112 3.73 -6.32 -4.14
CA LEU A 112 2.42 -6.42 -4.76
C LEU A 112 1.33 -5.89 -3.83
N LEU A 113 1.28 -6.41 -2.60
CA LEU A 113 0.20 -6.06 -1.66
C LEU A 113 0.26 -4.58 -1.23
N ALA A 114 1.45 -4.02 -1.01
CA ALA A 114 1.60 -2.58 -0.75
C ALA A 114 1.19 -1.73 -1.97
N THR A 115 1.46 -2.19 -3.19
CA THR A 115 1.03 -1.52 -4.41
C THR A 115 -0.49 -1.55 -4.55
N LEU A 116 -1.12 -2.72 -4.36
CA LEU A 116 -2.58 -2.85 -4.41
C LEU A 116 -3.25 -2.01 -3.32
N GLN A 117 -2.69 -1.96 -2.11
CA GLN A 117 -3.16 -1.05 -1.05
C GLN A 117 -3.06 0.42 -1.50
N ALA A 118 -1.95 0.84 -2.11
CA ALA A 118 -1.76 2.21 -2.57
C ALA A 118 -2.82 2.65 -3.59
N TYR A 119 -3.21 1.78 -4.52
CA TYR A 119 -4.36 2.04 -5.39
C TYR A 119 -5.67 2.01 -4.61
N SER A 120 -5.79 1.10 -3.64
CA SER A 120 -7.00 0.94 -2.83
C SER A 120 -7.28 2.11 -1.89
N ASP A 121 -6.32 2.98 -1.60
CA ASP A 121 -6.46 4.11 -0.69
C ASP A 121 -7.39 5.21 -1.24
N THR A 122 -7.56 5.30 -2.56
CA THR A 122 -8.38 6.32 -3.23
C THR A 122 -9.52 5.72 -4.04
N GLU A 123 -10.57 6.50 -4.31
CA GLU A 123 -11.69 5.96 -5.10
C GLU A 123 -11.29 5.78 -6.57
N GLU A 124 -10.50 6.71 -7.10
CA GLU A 124 -9.96 6.65 -8.46
C GLU A 124 -9.03 5.44 -8.62
N GLY A 125 -8.15 5.18 -7.65
CA GLY A 125 -7.29 4.00 -7.67
C GLY A 125 -8.06 2.69 -7.49
N ARG A 126 -9.08 2.64 -6.61
CA ARG A 126 -10.00 1.50 -6.53
C ARG A 126 -10.73 1.28 -7.85
N GLN A 127 -11.16 2.33 -8.52
CA GLN A 127 -11.80 2.21 -9.83
C GLN A 127 -10.83 1.65 -10.87
N ALA A 128 -9.58 2.12 -10.89
CA ALA A 128 -8.55 1.58 -11.78
C ALA A 128 -8.34 0.06 -11.55
N LEU A 129 -8.36 -0.40 -10.30
CA LEU A 129 -8.29 -1.84 -10.00
C LEU A 129 -9.55 -2.59 -10.44
N ARG A 130 -10.74 -2.01 -10.28
CA ARG A 130 -11.99 -2.63 -10.76
C ARG A 130 -12.01 -2.78 -12.27
N ASP A 131 -11.51 -1.79 -12.99
CA ASP A 131 -11.54 -1.76 -14.45
C ASP A 131 -10.70 -2.90 -15.07
N GLN A 132 -9.73 -3.44 -14.34
CA GLN A 132 -8.94 -4.60 -14.78
C GLN A 132 -9.56 -5.94 -14.38
N VAL A 133 -10.62 -5.98 -13.57
CA VAL A 133 -11.21 -7.22 -13.06
C VAL A 133 -12.64 -7.38 -13.55
N ARG A 134 -12.89 -8.48 -14.26
CA ARG A 134 -14.23 -8.84 -14.74
C ARG A 134 -14.62 -10.25 -14.32
N TRP A 135 -15.92 -10.46 -14.13
CA TRP A 135 -16.48 -11.80 -13.97
C TRP A 135 -16.84 -12.39 -15.33
N GLU A 136 -16.35 -13.59 -15.64
CA GLU A 136 -16.66 -14.33 -16.85
C GLU A 136 -17.64 -15.48 -16.55
N GLU A 137 -18.93 -15.23 -16.76
CA GLU A 137 -20.02 -16.18 -16.47
C GLU A 137 -19.83 -17.53 -17.17
N SER A 138 -19.33 -17.53 -18.41
CA SER A 138 -19.15 -18.77 -19.19
C SER A 138 -18.05 -19.68 -18.62
N GLN A 139 -17.14 -19.10 -17.83
CA GLN A 139 -15.97 -19.76 -17.28
C GLN A 139 -16.06 -19.99 -15.77
N ASN A 140 -17.09 -19.43 -15.12
CA ASN A 140 -17.25 -19.36 -13.67
C ASN A 140 -15.94 -18.92 -12.99
N ALA A 141 -15.39 -17.81 -13.45
CA ALA A 141 -14.07 -17.32 -13.06
C ALA A 141 -13.99 -15.80 -13.11
N PHE A 142 -13.08 -15.23 -12.32
CA PHE A 142 -12.62 -13.86 -12.53
C PHE A 142 -11.57 -13.84 -13.63
N VAL A 143 -11.50 -12.75 -14.36
CA VAL A 143 -10.43 -12.46 -15.32
C VAL A 143 -9.82 -11.13 -14.92
N VAL A 144 -8.50 -11.13 -14.75
CA VAL A 144 -7.69 -9.95 -14.43
C VAL A 144 -6.84 -9.60 -15.63
N THR A 145 -6.85 -8.33 -16.04
CA THR A 145 -5.99 -7.82 -17.11
C THR A 145 -4.71 -7.23 -16.52
N PHE A 146 -3.57 -7.65 -17.05
CA PHE A 146 -2.25 -7.05 -16.85
C PHE A 146 -1.68 -6.57 -18.18
N HIS A 147 -0.52 -5.91 -18.13
CA HIS A 147 0.15 -5.33 -19.29
C HIS A 147 1.59 -5.85 -19.42
N ASP A 148 1.91 -6.44 -20.57
CA ASP A 148 3.27 -6.75 -21.01
C ASP A 148 3.65 -5.76 -22.14
N GLY A 149 4.23 -4.64 -21.75
CA GLY A 149 4.40 -3.48 -22.63
C GLY A 149 3.06 -2.94 -23.11
N ASP A 150 2.89 -2.81 -24.44
CA ASP A 150 1.65 -2.34 -25.06
C ASP A 150 0.56 -3.44 -25.17
N GLN A 151 0.85 -4.68 -24.73
CA GLN A 151 -0.06 -5.81 -24.85
C GLN A 151 -0.83 -6.07 -23.56
N GLU A 152 -2.15 -6.17 -23.65
CA GLU A 152 -3.00 -6.66 -22.56
C GLU A 152 -2.91 -8.20 -22.45
N VAL A 153 -2.80 -8.69 -21.21
CA VAL A 153 -2.71 -10.10 -20.85
C VAL A 153 -3.84 -10.42 -19.87
N GLU A 154 -4.78 -11.26 -20.29
CA GLU A 154 -5.90 -11.70 -19.44
C GLU A 154 -5.55 -13.00 -18.69
N ILE A 155 -5.62 -12.96 -17.36
CA ILE A 155 -5.41 -14.11 -16.48
C ILE A 155 -6.73 -14.56 -15.84
N THR A 156 -7.06 -15.83 -15.98
CA THR A 156 -8.31 -16.41 -15.44
C THR A 156 -8.09 -17.04 -14.07
N VAL A 157 -8.87 -16.64 -13.07
CA VAL A 157 -8.74 -17.05 -11.65
C VAL A 157 -10.02 -17.72 -11.13
N ARG A 158 -9.85 -18.86 -10.43
CA ARG A 158 -10.95 -19.65 -9.83
C ARG A 158 -10.72 -20.01 -8.37
N ASP A 159 -9.55 -19.69 -7.85
CA ASP A 159 -9.07 -20.01 -6.52
C ASP A 159 -8.32 -18.80 -5.96
N TYR A 160 -7.84 -18.92 -4.72
CA TYR A 160 -7.01 -17.93 -4.08
C TYR A 160 -6.02 -18.61 -3.14
N TYR A 161 -4.92 -17.93 -2.80
CA TYR A 161 -3.97 -18.43 -1.83
C TYR A 161 -4.54 -18.36 -0.41
N THR A 162 -4.49 -19.48 0.31
CA THR A 162 -4.90 -19.54 1.72
C THR A 162 -3.89 -18.88 2.67
N SER A 163 -2.64 -18.77 2.20
CA SER A 163 -1.47 -18.22 2.88
C SER A 163 -1.09 -16.82 2.37
N GLY A 164 -1.89 -16.22 1.49
CA GLY A 164 -1.69 -14.89 0.90
C GLY A 164 -2.36 -13.79 1.72
N ASN A 165 -3.05 -12.85 1.04
CA ASN A 165 -3.81 -11.80 1.71
C ASN A 165 -4.92 -12.36 2.62
N GLN A 166 -4.92 -11.97 3.90
CA GLN A 166 -5.77 -12.52 4.94
C GLN A 166 -7.16 -11.85 5.00
N GLY A 167 -8.07 -12.52 5.72
CA GLY A 167 -9.47 -12.11 5.84
C GLY A 167 -10.40 -12.89 4.92
N ALA A 168 -11.61 -12.37 4.70
CA ALA A 168 -12.53 -12.96 3.73
C ALA A 168 -12.01 -12.69 2.30
N PRO A 169 -12.06 -13.68 1.38
CA PRO A 169 -11.58 -13.51 0.01
C PRO A 169 -12.15 -12.25 -0.64
N SER A 170 -11.27 -11.48 -1.28
CA SER A 170 -11.58 -10.19 -1.88
C SER A 170 -10.94 -10.06 -3.27
N ILE A 171 -11.19 -8.94 -3.96
CA ILE A 171 -10.51 -8.61 -5.21
C ILE A 171 -8.98 -8.61 -5.07
N ILE A 172 -8.44 -8.30 -3.89
CA ILE A 172 -7.00 -8.35 -3.61
C ILE A 172 -6.47 -9.78 -3.75
N ASN A 173 -7.19 -10.78 -3.22
CA ASN A 173 -6.83 -12.19 -3.37
C ASN A 173 -6.89 -12.65 -4.84
N ILE A 174 -7.83 -12.09 -5.63
CA ILE A 174 -7.91 -12.36 -7.06
C ILE A 174 -6.70 -11.78 -7.79
N TYR A 175 -6.29 -10.55 -7.47
CA TYR A 175 -5.08 -9.94 -8.01
C TYR A 175 -3.82 -10.73 -7.65
N GLU A 176 -3.64 -11.07 -6.37
CA GLU A 176 -2.51 -11.86 -5.87
C GLU A 176 -2.39 -13.18 -6.62
N ARG A 177 -3.50 -13.91 -6.74
CA ARG A 177 -3.55 -15.18 -7.47
C ARG A 177 -3.29 -15.01 -8.97
N ALA A 178 -3.85 -13.96 -9.59
CA ALA A 178 -3.66 -13.69 -11.01
C ALA A 178 -2.22 -13.28 -11.33
N TYR A 179 -1.62 -12.44 -10.48
CA TYR A 179 -0.26 -11.94 -10.70
C TYR A 179 0.76 -13.07 -10.59
N ALA A 180 0.55 -14.04 -9.69
CA ALA A 180 1.38 -15.24 -9.63
C ALA A 180 1.39 -16.03 -10.95
N ASP A 181 0.24 -16.14 -11.64
CA ASP A 181 0.16 -16.82 -12.94
C ASP A 181 0.70 -15.95 -14.08
N TYR A 182 0.49 -14.64 -14.03
CA TYR A 182 1.12 -13.70 -14.95
C TYR A 182 2.65 -13.84 -14.93
N LEU A 183 3.26 -13.81 -13.74
CA LEU A 183 4.71 -13.91 -13.56
C LEU A 183 5.31 -15.19 -14.14
N LYS A 184 4.64 -16.34 -13.96
CA LYS A 184 5.09 -17.64 -14.46
C LYS A 184 5.25 -17.68 -15.98
N ASP A 185 4.35 -17.00 -16.69
CA ASP A 185 4.23 -17.08 -18.13
C ASP A 185 4.88 -15.89 -18.87
N HIS A 186 5.06 -14.74 -18.18
CA HIS A 186 5.42 -13.47 -18.83
C HIS A 186 6.70 -12.83 -18.30
N THR A 187 7.30 -13.35 -17.24
CA THR A 187 8.56 -12.81 -16.71
C THR A 187 9.60 -13.90 -16.50
N SER A 188 10.87 -13.50 -16.41
CA SER A 188 11.95 -14.42 -16.01
C SER A 188 11.90 -14.76 -14.51
N ASN A 189 11.16 -13.98 -13.71
CA ASN A 189 10.96 -14.19 -12.29
C ASN A 189 9.59 -14.85 -12.05
N ASN A 190 9.55 -16.17 -12.06
CA ASN A 190 8.31 -16.95 -12.01
C ASN A 190 7.76 -17.19 -10.59
N THR A 191 8.06 -16.30 -9.64
CA THR A 191 7.62 -16.41 -8.24
C THR A 191 7.12 -15.07 -7.70
N LEU A 192 6.13 -15.14 -6.81
CA LEU A 192 5.69 -13.99 -6.02
C LEU A 192 6.72 -13.56 -4.96
N ALA A 193 7.72 -14.39 -4.63
CA ALA A 193 8.69 -14.07 -3.61
C ALA A 193 9.77 -13.09 -4.13
N GLY A 194 9.66 -11.84 -3.70
CA GLY A 194 10.59 -10.78 -4.07
C GLY A 194 10.32 -10.22 -5.47
N GLY A 195 9.99 -8.93 -5.52
CA GLY A 195 9.70 -8.19 -6.74
C GLY A 195 9.82 -6.69 -6.53
N TRP A 196 9.58 -5.93 -7.60
CA TRP A 196 9.75 -4.47 -7.60
C TRP A 196 8.41 -3.76 -7.76
N PRO A 197 8.06 -2.82 -6.87
CA PRO A 197 6.79 -2.12 -6.96
C PRO A 197 6.60 -1.35 -8.26
N GLY A 198 7.68 -0.78 -8.81
CA GLY A 198 7.65 -0.09 -10.10
C GLY A 198 7.24 -1.00 -11.26
N ASP A 199 7.73 -2.24 -11.29
CA ASP A 199 7.32 -3.24 -12.28
C ASP A 199 5.85 -3.62 -12.06
N THR A 200 5.41 -3.84 -10.82
CA THR A 200 4.01 -4.15 -10.52
C THR A 200 3.05 -3.04 -10.92
N MET A 201 3.41 -1.78 -10.66
CA MET A 201 2.61 -0.62 -11.10
C MET A 201 2.48 -0.60 -12.62
N ARG A 202 3.57 -0.89 -13.36
CA ARG A 202 3.54 -1.01 -14.81
C ARG A 202 2.69 -2.18 -15.27
N ASP A 203 2.84 -3.35 -14.67
CA ASP A 203 2.10 -4.55 -15.07
C ASP A 203 0.59 -4.37 -14.82
N ILE A 204 0.18 -3.62 -13.79
CA ILE A 204 -1.23 -3.34 -13.49
C ILE A 204 -1.81 -2.25 -14.43
N THR A 205 -1.02 -1.24 -14.81
CA THR A 205 -1.56 -0.03 -15.47
C THR A 205 -1.13 0.18 -16.92
N GLY A 206 -0.12 -0.56 -17.37
CA GLY A 206 0.58 -0.34 -18.64
C GLY A 206 1.47 0.90 -18.65
N ARG A 207 1.74 1.52 -17.49
CA ARG A 207 2.54 2.76 -17.39
C ARG A 207 3.67 2.63 -16.38
N ASP A 208 4.85 3.12 -16.78
CA ASP A 208 6.00 3.12 -15.89
C ASP A 208 5.75 3.97 -14.64
N ALA A 209 6.14 3.45 -13.48
CA ALA A 209 6.17 4.24 -12.25
C ALA A 209 7.30 5.27 -12.30
N THR A 210 7.08 6.40 -11.66
CA THR A 210 8.17 7.33 -11.35
C THR A 210 8.94 6.82 -10.13
N HIS A 211 10.25 6.64 -10.28
CA HIS A 211 11.17 6.27 -9.20
C HIS A 211 11.87 7.51 -8.66
N VAL A 212 11.87 7.65 -7.33
CA VAL A 212 12.49 8.73 -6.57
C VAL A 212 13.36 8.08 -5.49
N ASP A 213 14.65 8.37 -5.46
CA ASP A 213 15.57 7.77 -4.50
C ASP A 213 16.45 8.81 -3.78
N THR A 214 17.03 8.44 -2.66
CA THR A 214 17.97 9.30 -1.90
C THR A 214 19.39 9.28 -2.48
N ARG A 215 19.59 8.68 -3.66
CA ARG A 215 20.87 8.49 -4.34
C ARG A 215 20.99 9.40 -5.57
N GLY A 216 20.88 10.72 -5.38
CA GLY A 216 20.96 11.61 -6.54
C GLY A 216 20.94 13.11 -6.27
N GLY A 217 22.03 13.70 -5.78
CA GLY A 217 22.21 15.16 -5.78
C GLY A 217 22.85 15.70 -7.07
N GLU A 218 22.29 16.75 -7.68
CA GLU A 218 22.99 17.53 -8.71
C GLU A 218 24.18 18.30 -8.10
N GLY A 219 25.41 17.89 -8.42
CA GLY A 219 26.62 18.61 -8.03
C GLY A 219 26.72 19.98 -8.70
N LEU A 220 26.93 21.05 -7.92
CA LEU A 220 27.27 22.37 -8.44
C LEU A 220 28.55 22.27 -9.29
N LEU A 221 28.47 22.67 -10.57
CA LEU A 221 29.53 22.76 -11.59
C LEU A 221 29.75 21.54 -12.53
N GLY A 222 28.80 20.60 -12.69
CA GLY A 222 28.85 19.64 -13.80
C GLY A 222 29.91 18.53 -13.68
N TRP A 223 30.36 18.26 -12.46
CA TRP A 223 31.17 17.10 -12.09
C TRP A 223 30.26 16.22 -11.23
N ALA A 224 29.91 15.03 -11.72
CA ALA A 224 29.17 14.05 -10.94
C ALA A 224 30.03 13.61 -9.75
N VAL A 225 29.74 14.16 -8.57
CA VAL A 225 30.23 13.62 -7.31
C VAL A 225 29.03 12.93 -6.68
N PHE A 226 29.06 11.59 -6.72
CA PHE A 226 28.11 10.73 -6.02
C PHE A 226 28.31 10.95 -4.52
N TRP A 227 27.42 11.70 -3.90
CA TRP A 227 27.22 11.66 -2.47
C TRP A 227 25.92 10.90 -2.26
N ASP A 228 25.96 9.79 -1.52
CA ASP A 228 24.78 9.31 -0.81
C ASP A 228 24.44 10.45 0.17
N ASP A 229 23.43 11.23 -0.15
CA ASP A 229 22.94 12.31 0.74
C ASP A 229 22.23 11.68 1.96
N ASP A 230 21.77 10.42 1.81
CA ASP A 230 20.85 9.74 2.72
C ASP A 230 19.57 10.55 2.95
N SER A 231 19.26 11.52 2.08
CA SER A 231 18.08 12.39 2.16
C SER A 231 17.48 12.68 0.78
N TYR A 232 16.18 13.05 0.77
CA TYR A 232 15.49 13.50 -0.42
C TYR A 232 15.69 15.01 -0.58
N THR A 233 15.98 15.45 -1.80
CA THR A 233 16.03 16.88 -2.14
C THR A 233 14.64 17.53 -1.97
N ASP A 234 14.60 18.86 -1.83
CA ASP A 234 13.34 19.61 -1.76
C ASP A 234 12.40 19.31 -2.95
N GLN A 235 12.97 19.08 -4.14
CA GLN A 235 12.21 18.77 -5.36
C GLN A 235 11.62 17.35 -5.30
N GLU A 236 12.36 16.38 -4.79
CA GLU A 236 11.90 15.00 -4.62
C GLU A 236 10.80 14.93 -3.55
N TRP A 237 10.98 15.66 -2.45
CA TRP A 237 9.93 15.82 -1.45
C TRP A 237 8.67 16.48 -2.02
N GLU A 238 8.81 17.52 -2.84
CA GLU A 238 7.68 18.16 -3.54
C GLU A 238 6.97 17.13 -4.42
N GLN A 239 7.70 16.32 -5.18
CA GLN A 239 7.14 15.29 -6.04
C GLN A 239 6.35 14.23 -5.26
N ILE A 240 6.93 13.67 -4.19
CA ILE A 240 6.28 12.67 -3.34
C ILE A 240 5.04 13.28 -2.65
N SER A 241 5.18 14.49 -2.10
CA SER A 241 4.08 15.18 -1.41
C SER A 241 2.93 15.52 -2.36
N GLU A 242 3.23 16.00 -3.57
CA GLU A 242 2.23 16.28 -4.58
C GLU A 242 1.51 15.02 -5.06
N ALA A 243 2.23 13.92 -5.27
CA ALA A 243 1.65 12.65 -5.68
C ALA A 243 0.67 12.12 -4.62
N SER A 244 1.10 12.08 -3.36
CA SER A 244 0.24 11.73 -2.22
C SER A 244 -0.98 12.66 -2.14
N ALA A 245 -0.77 13.97 -2.29
CA ALA A 245 -1.84 14.96 -2.22
C ALA A 245 -2.88 14.81 -3.35
N LYS A 246 -2.43 14.44 -4.57
CA LYS A 246 -3.27 14.13 -5.73
C LYS A 246 -3.96 12.77 -5.63
N GLY A 247 -3.59 11.94 -4.64
CA GLY A 247 -4.13 10.61 -4.47
C GLY A 247 -3.59 9.60 -5.48
N LEU A 248 -2.39 9.85 -6.03
CA LEU A 248 -1.68 8.85 -6.80
C LEU A 248 -1.16 7.75 -5.87
N PRO A 249 -1.05 6.50 -6.34
CA PRO A 249 -0.49 5.40 -5.56
C PRO A 249 1.01 5.66 -5.31
N VAL A 250 1.42 5.65 -4.05
CA VAL A 250 2.82 5.83 -3.65
C VAL A 250 3.23 4.71 -2.71
N VAL A 251 4.40 4.11 -2.97
CA VAL A 251 4.97 3.04 -2.13
C VAL A 251 6.45 3.28 -1.91
N ALA A 252 6.95 2.79 -0.78
CA ALA A 252 8.32 3.02 -0.33
C ALA A 252 8.97 1.70 0.06
N SER A 253 10.20 1.48 -0.43
CA SER A 253 10.97 0.26 -0.20
C SER A 253 12.08 0.51 0.81
N THR A 254 12.32 -0.48 1.65
CA THR A 254 13.39 -0.48 2.65
C THR A 254 14.58 -1.28 2.13
N THR A 255 15.81 -0.82 2.41
CA THR A 255 17.05 -1.55 2.02
C THR A 255 17.95 -1.89 3.21
N SER A 256 17.58 -1.44 4.41
CA SER A 256 18.30 -1.69 5.65
C SER A 256 17.33 -1.82 6.83
N SER A 257 17.79 -2.47 7.91
CA SER A 257 17.04 -2.54 9.17
C SER A 257 17.28 -1.27 9.98
N GLU A 258 16.36 -0.32 9.88
CA GLU A 258 16.37 0.93 10.64
C GLU A 258 15.24 0.95 11.67
N VAL A 259 15.22 1.96 12.54
CA VAL A 259 14.18 2.14 13.56
C VAL A 259 13.56 3.51 13.39
N ALA A 260 12.25 3.56 13.16
CA ALA A 260 11.46 4.77 13.24
C ALA A 260 11.29 5.15 14.72
N ARG A 261 11.83 6.30 15.12
CA ARG A 261 11.95 6.72 16.51
C ARG A 261 10.79 7.61 16.91
N ASN A 262 10.21 7.36 18.08
CA ASN A 262 9.09 8.13 18.60
C ASN A 262 7.95 8.32 17.56
N ALA A 263 7.75 7.31 16.70
CA ALA A 263 6.72 7.28 15.68
C ALA A 263 5.36 6.99 16.32
N LEU A 264 4.29 7.55 15.74
CA LEU A 264 2.91 7.29 16.17
C LEU A 264 2.37 6.10 15.40
N ALA A 265 1.91 5.04 16.07
CA ALA A 265 1.33 3.88 15.39
C ALA A 265 -0.09 3.60 15.88
N ASP A 266 -0.90 2.88 15.08
CA ASP A 266 -2.26 2.48 15.43
C ASP A 266 -2.24 1.40 16.53
N THR A 267 -1.97 1.82 17.76
CA THR A 267 -1.79 0.92 18.92
C THR A 267 -3.09 0.27 19.38
N ASN A 268 -4.23 0.80 18.99
CA ASN A 268 -5.54 0.25 19.33
C ASN A 268 -6.18 -0.57 18.19
N ARG A 269 -5.53 -0.65 17.03
CA ARG A 269 -5.88 -1.45 15.85
C ARG A 269 -7.26 -1.14 15.30
N ASN A 270 -7.62 0.14 15.25
CA ASN A 270 -8.90 0.59 14.73
C ASN A 270 -8.84 1.06 13.26
N GLY A 271 -7.68 0.94 12.61
CA GLY A 271 -7.48 1.32 11.22
C GLY A 271 -7.31 2.83 11.00
N ARG A 272 -6.99 3.60 12.04
CA ARG A 272 -6.70 5.03 11.94
C ARG A 272 -5.70 5.47 13.00
N LEU A 273 -4.98 6.56 12.71
CA LEU A 273 -4.13 7.22 13.69
C LEU A 273 -4.93 8.34 14.39
N ASP A 274 -5.14 8.22 15.69
CA ASP A 274 -5.93 9.16 16.47
C ASP A 274 -5.34 9.43 17.88
N PRO A 275 -5.88 10.38 18.68
CA PRO A 275 -5.34 10.68 20.02
C PRO A 275 -5.39 9.53 21.03
N GLY A 276 -6.07 8.42 20.71
CA GLY A 276 -6.02 7.17 21.48
C GLY A 276 -4.72 6.39 21.27
N ASP A 277 -3.91 6.77 20.29
CA ASP A 277 -2.68 6.10 19.94
C ASP A 277 -1.44 6.61 20.66
N SER A 278 -0.44 5.74 20.76
CA SER A 278 0.80 6.01 21.48
C SER A 278 2.00 6.06 20.54
N ARG A 279 2.99 6.87 20.94
CA ARG A 279 4.29 6.93 20.26
C ARG A 279 5.27 5.89 20.82
N GLY A 280 6.14 5.39 19.96
CA GLY A 280 7.15 4.40 20.31
C GLY A 280 8.26 4.27 19.27
N ASP A 281 9.18 3.36 19.52
CA ASP A 281 10.28 3.03 18.61
C ASP A 281 9.95 1.72 17.88
N TYR A 282 9.82 1.80 16.57
CA TYR A 282 9.37 0.70 15.70
C TYR A 282 10.47 0.32 14.71
N PRO A 283 11.03 -0.91 14.79
CA PRO A 283 11.90 -1.42 13.75
C PRO A 283 11.16 -1.49 12.43
N VAL A 284 11.79 -0.96 11.38
CA VAL A 284 11.30 -1.07 10.02
C VAL A 284 11.86 -2.37 9.43
N VAL A 285 10.96 -3.19 8.89
CA VAL A 285 11.30 -4.47 8.26
C VAL A 285 12.22 -4.21 7.06
N HIS A 286 13.30 -4.99 6.93
CA HIS A 286 14.25 -4.88 5.82
C HIS A 286 13.72 -5.59 4.57
N ASP A 287 14.19 -5.18 3.38
CA ASP A 287 13.76 -5.73 2.08
C ASP A 287 12.22 -5.83 1.97
N HIS A 288 11.54 -4.77 2.42
CA HIS A 288 10.09 -4.72 2.56
C HIS A 288 9.52 -3.45 1.94
N VAL A 289 8.25 -3.50 1.53
CA VAL A 289 7.58 -2.39 0.86
C VAL A 289 6.38 -1.94 1.68
N TYR A 290 6.24 -0.63 1.84
CA TYR A 290 5.14 0.00 2.58
C TYR A 290 4.37 0.93 1.63
N THR A 291 3.07 1.07 1.88
CA THR A 291 2.26 2.08 1.21
C THR A 291 2.48 3.43 1.87
N VAL A 292 2.69 4.50 1.09
CA VAL A 292 2.70 5.88 1.61
C VAL A 292 1.28 6.43 1.56
N VAL A 293 0.63 6.45 2.71
CA VAL A 293 -0.80 6.83 2.85
C VAL A 293 -0.97 8.35 2.80
N SER A 294 -0.08 9.09 3.46
CA SER A 294 -0.14 10.55 3.48
C SER A 294 1.22 11.17 3.76
N VAL A 295 1.50 12.31 3.15
CA VAL A 295 2.68 13.13 3.44
C VAL A 295 2.26 14.54 3.84
N ASP A 296 2.84 15.03 4.93
CA ASP A 296 2.74 16.44 5.35
C ASP A 296 4.15 17.04 5.53
N ASP A 297 4.23 18.32 5.91
CA ASP A 297 5.49 19.07 6.00
C ASP A 297 6.50 18.48 6.99
N GLU A 298 6.05 17.72 8.00
CA GLU A 298 6.91 17.18 9.06
C GLU A 298 6.95 15.64 9.07
N TYR A 299 5.90 14.99 8.57
CA TYR A 299 5.69 13.56 8.76
C TYR A 299 5.23 12.84 7.49
N VAL A 300 5.52 11.53 7.48
CA VAL A 300 4.98 10.56 6.53
C VAL A 300 4.17 9.52 7.30
N THR A 301 2.96 9.24 6.85
CA THR A 301 2.13 8.12 7.32
C THR A 301 2.23 6.98 6.31
N LEU A 302 2.53 5.79 6.80
CA LEU A 302 2.71 4.57 6.04
C LEU A 302 1.74 3.48 6.50
N TYR A 303 1.48 2.53 5.61
CA TYR A 303 0.84 1.26 5.93
C TYR A 303 1.79 0.10 5.65
N ASN A 304 2.06 -0.72 6.66
CA ASN A 304 2.77 -1.98 6.50
C ASN A 304 1.81 -3.03 5.93
N PRO A 305 2.08 -3.65 4.76
CA PRO A 305 1.19 -4.65 4.19
C PRO A 305 1.01 -5.89 5.08
N TRP A 306 1.86 -6.12 6.08
CA TRP A 306 1.64 -7.14 7.13
C TRP A 306 0.51 -6.78 8.11
N ALA A 307 -0.17 -5.64 7.96
CA ALA A 307 -1.22 -5.13 8.83
C ALA A 307 -0.82 -4.94 10.31
N HIS A 308 0.47 -5.00 10.63
CA HIS A 308 0.99 -4.73 11.97
C HIS A 308 2.39 -4.09 11.92
N ASN A 309 2.79 -3.47 13.04
CA ASN A 309 4.17 -3.01 13.23
C ASN A 309 4.67 -3.46 14.62
N ASP A 310 5.87 -4.04 14.66
CA ASP A 310 6.50 -4.47 15.91
C ASP A 310 7.13 -3.30 16.66
N ALA A 311 6.96 -3.25 17.98
CA ALA A 311 7.64 -2.27 18.83
C ALA A 311 8.93 -2.88 19.42
N THR A 312 10.01 -2.08 19.52
CA THR A 312 11.28 -2.50 20.15
C THR A 312 11.13 -2.94 21.61
N GLY A 313 10.13 -2.42 22.33
CA GLY A 313 9.80 -2.81 23.71
C GLY A 313 8.96 -4.08 23.83
N GLY A 314 8.63 -4.72 22.70
CA GLY A 314 7.62 -5.78 22.60
C GLY A 314 6.21 -5.23 22.43
N GLY A 315 5.36 -6.03 21.80
CA GLY A 315 4.00 -5.64 21.40
C GLY A 315 3.93 -5.25 19.92
N GLU A 316 2.71 -5.24 19.41
CA GLU A 316 2.39 -5.05 17.99
C GLU A 316 1.25 -4.03 17.87
N SER A 317 1.42 -3.02 17.02
CA SER A 317 0.33 -2.12 16.59
C SER A 317 -0.35 -2.62 15.32
N GLY A 318 -1.36 -1.92 14.83
CA GLY A 318 -1.90 -2.09 13.49
C GLY A 318 -0.90 -1.63 12.41
N GLY A 319 -1.29 -1.77 11.14
CA GLY A 319 -0.44 -1.53 9.98
C GLY A 319 -0.04 -0.07 9.79
N LEU A 320 -0.80 0.89 10.33
CA LEU A 320 -0.51 2.31 10.22
C LEU A 320 0.59 2.77 11.18
N ILE A 321 1.56 3.51 10.63
CA ILE A 321 2.63 4.18 11.37
C ILE A 321 2.93 5.55 10.76
N ARG A 322 3.16 6.55 11.60
CA ARG A 322 3.55 7.91 11.21
C ARG A 322 4.89 8.28 11.83
N MET A 323 5.86 8.60 10.98
CA MET A 323 7.22 8.95 11.35
C MET A 323 7.63 10.30 10.76
N THR A 324 8.73 10.88 11.25
CA THR A 324 9.25 12.14 10.69
C THR A 324 9.80 11.91 9.28
N ARG A 325 9.89 12.97 8.49
CA ARG A 325 10.56 12.93 7.18
C ARG A 325 12.03 12.45 7.28
N GLU A 326 12.73 12.86 8.34
CA GLU A 326 14.12 12.41 8.62
C GLU A 326 14.19 10.89 8.88
N ASP A 327 13.24 10.33 9.64
CA ASP A 327 13.19 8.87 9.83
C ASP A 327 12.78 8.16 8.54
N TYR A 328 11.90 8.78 7.74
CA TYR A 328 11.51 8.25 6.43
C TYR A 328 12.72 8.14 5.49
N GLU A 329 13.50 9.20 5.31
CA GLU A 329 14.70 9.22 4.46
C GLU A 329 15.69 8.11 4.82
N ARG A 330 15.91 7.92 6.13
CA ARG A 330 16.80 6.88 6.64
C ARG A 330 16.25 5.47 6.42
N CYS A 331 14.95 5.25 6.59
CA CYS A 331 14.34 3.92 6.52
C CYS A 331 13.95 3.51 5.09
N PHE A 332 13.63 4.48 4.24
CA PHE A 332 13.00 4.31 2.93
C PHE A 332 13.76 5.11 1.85
N PRO A 333 14.90 4.60 1.38
CA PRO A 333 15.70 5.32 0.38
C PRO A 333 15.09 5.26 -1.03
N ASP A 334 14.09 4.41 -1.28
CA ASP A 334 13.52 4.16 -2.60
C ASP A 334 11.99 4.32 -2.59
N THR A 335 11.46 5.31 -3.32
CA THR A 335 10.02 5.61 -3.42
C THR A 335 9.55 5.46 -4.87
N HIS A 336 8.40 4.81 -5.08
CA HIS A 336 7.77 4.66 -6.38
C HIS A 336 6.38 5.31 -6.38
N ILE A 337 6.09 6.05 -7.45
CA ILE A 337 4.82 6.75 -7.66
C ILE A 337 4.20 6.20 -8.93
N GLY A 338 3.04 5.56 -8.81
CA GLY A 338 2.28 5.06 -9.94
C GLY A 338 1.33 6.10 -10.52
N GLU A 339 0.76 5.77 -11.67
CA GLU A 339 -0.30 6.56 -12.29
C GLU A 339 -1.66 5.88 -12.10
N ILE A 340 -2.74 6.67 -12.24
CA ILE A 340 -4.08 6.14 -12.35
C ILE A 340 -4.49 6.21 -13.84
N PRO A 341 -4.81 5.06 -14.48
CA PRO A 341 -5.22 4.96 -15.87
C PRO A 341 -6.28 5.95 -16.38
#